data_AF-A0A1Q5PQ40-F1
#
_entry.id   AF-A0A1Q5PQ40-F1
#
_cell.length_a   1.000
_cell.length_b   1.000
_cell.length_c   1.000
_cell.angle_alpha   90.00
_cell.angle_beta   90.00
_cell.angle_gamma   90.00
#
_symmetry.space_group_name_H-M   'P 1'
#
loop_
_entity.id
_entity.type
_entity.pdbx_description
1 polymer ?
#
loop_
_entity_poly.entity_id
_entity_poly.type
_entity_poly.pdbx_seq_one_letter_code
_entity_poly.pdbx_strand_id
1 'polypeptide(L)'
;MESVSFWLALFGFLLMFGIHEFEEATRVLPWLERNRDRLPAPFRHLRLSAKQFWFIAAEEALLIILVALLLDPVWLAGAVIAYAVHLLVHVVQILVTARWGFTIPVWTAVIELPVMLNLLFLLPTRQGDTTLLFTSLVMTGVMVVNLLVMHFLVRVSAQAKN
;
A
#
# COMPACT_ATOMS: atom_id res chain seq x y z
N MET A 1 -19.19 19.20 7.54
CA MET A 1 -19.79 18.56 6.34
C MET A 1 -18.65 18.17 5.43
N GLU A 2 -18.39 16.87 5.30
CA GLU A 2 -17.43 16.32 4.34
C GLU A 2 -17.79 16.82 2.93
N SER A 3 -16.84 17.42 2.22
CA SER A 3 -17.08 18.02 0.90
C SER A 3 -17.18 16.94 -0.19
N VAL A 4 -17.74 17.27 -1.36
CA VAL A 4 -17.71 16.36 -2.52
C VAL A 4 -16.28 15.94 -2.86
N SER A 5 -15.31 16.85 -2.71
CA SER A 5 -13.89 16.59 -2.94
C SER A 5 -13.31 15.52 -2.01
N PHE A 6 -13.76 15.46 -0.75
CA PHE A 6 -13.36 14.42 0.19
C PHE A 6 -13.80 13.03 -0.29
N TRP A 7 -15.08 12.87 -0.64
CA TRP A 7 -15.61 11.59 -1.11
C TRP A 7 -14.99 11.15 -2.44
N LEU A 8 -14.73 12.10 -3.34
CA LEU A 8 -13.99 11.82 -4.58
C LEU A 8 -12.56 11.34 -4.28
N ALA A 9 -11.87 11.94 -3.31
CA ALA A 9 -10.54 11.51 -2.91
C ALA A 9 -10.55 10.11 -2.27
N LEU A 10 -11.50 9.82 -1.37
CA LEU A 10 -11.63 8.50 -0.75
C LEU A 10 -11.94 7.42 -1.78
N PHE A 11 -12.93 7.64 -2.63
CA PHE A 11 -13.30 6.67 -3.67
C PHE A 11 -12.16 6.48 -4.68
N GLY A 12 -11.53 7.56 -5.11
CA GLY A 12 -10.36 7.51 -5.99
C GLY A 12 -9.22 6.71 -5.37
N PHE A 13 -8.92 6.94 -4.09
CA PHE A 13 -7.90 6.18 -3.37
C PHE A 13 -8.27 4.69 -3.31
N LEU A 14 -9.46 4.31 -2.85
CA LEU A 14 -9.87 2.90 -2.74
C LEU A 14 -9.89 2.19 -4.11
N LEU A 15 -10.26 2.89 -5.18
CA LEU A 15 -10.23 2.35 -6.53
C LEU A 15 -8.80 2.08 -7.00
N MET A 16 -7.88 3.05 -6.84
CA MET A 16 -6.47 2.87 -7.20
C MET A 16 -5.83 1.75 -6.37
N PHE A 17 -6.04 1.77 -5.04
CA PHE A 17 -5.63 0.70 -4.14
C PHE A 17 -6.09 -0.68 -4.64
N GLY A 18 -7.38 -0.85 -4.95
CA GLY A 18 -7.90 -2.12 -5.45
C GLY A 18 -7.27 -2.58 -6.78
N ILE A 19 -6.97 -1.64 -7.69
CA ILE A 19 -6.30 -1.95 -8.96
C ILE A 19 -4.86 -2.41 -8.73
N HIS A 20 -4.13 -1.70 -7.87
CA HIS A 20 -2.76 -2.03 -7.49
C HIS A 20 -2.66 -3.41 -6.82
N GLU A 21 -3.49 -3.65 -5.80
CA GLU A 21 -3.55 -4.95 -5.10
C GLU A 21 -3.91 -6.10 -6.04
N PHE A 22 -4.78 -5.85 -7.02
CA PHE A 22 -5.09 -6.84 -8.05
C PHE A 22 -3.89 -7.15 -8.95
N GLU A 23 -3.11 -6.14 -9.37
CA GLU A 23 -1.87 -6.38 -10.11
C GLU A 23 -0.87 -7.16 -9.26
N GLU A 24 -0.71 -6.80 -7.99
CA GLU A 24 0.18 -7.51 -7.07
C GLU A 24 -0.20 -8.99 -6.92
N ALA A 25 -1.48 -9.26 -6.64
CA ALA A 25 -2.00 -10.62 -6.50
C ALA A 25 -1.79 -11.46 -7.77
N THR A 26 -2.01 -10.89 -8.95
CA THR A 26 -2.04 -11.63 -10.22
C THR A 26 -0.70 -11.67 -10.95
N ARG A 27 0.18 -10.70 -10.72
CA ARG A 27 1.46 -10.54 -11.42
C ARG A 27 2.65 -10.67 -10.48
N VAL A 28 2.64 -9.96 -9.35
CA VAL A 28 3.77 -9.92 -8.43
C VAL A 28 3.92 -11.22 -7.67
N LEU A 29 2.85 -11.77 -7.07
CA LEU A 29 2.94 -13.04 -6.33
C LEU A 29 3.47 -14.19 -7.20
N PRO A 30 2.94 -14.45 -8.42
CA PRO A 30 3.49 -15.50 -9.28
C PRO A 30 4.90 -15.20 -9.79
N TRP A 31 5.27 -13.93 -9.91
CA TRP A 31 6.64 -13.54 -10.26
C TRP A 31 7.60 -13.80 -9.10
N LEU A 32 7.19 -13.51 -7.86
CA LEU A 32 7.97 -13.72 -6.65
C LEU A 32 8.24 -15.21 -6.43
N GLU A 33 7.25 -16.07 -6.66
CA GLU A 33 7.43 -17.52 -6.58
C GLU A 33 8.45 -18.05 -7.62
N ARG A 34 8.37 -17.58 -8.87
CA ARG A 34 9.26 -18.02 -9.95
C ARG A 34 10.70 -17.50 -9.83
N ASN A 35 10.89 -16.33 -9.22
CA ASN A 35 12.21 -15.67 -9.13
C ASN A 35 12.81 -15.69 -7.73
N ARG A 36 12.20 -16.41 -6.78
CA ARG A 36 12.59 -16.42 -5.36
C ARG A 36 14.07 -16.67 -5.14
N ASP A 37 14.66 -17.66 -5.81
CA ASP A 37 16.06 -18.04 -5.61
C ASP A 37 17.05 -16.96 -6.08
N ARG A 38 16.58 -16.07 -6.98
CA ARG A 38 17.35 -14.93 -7.50
C ARG A 38 17.29 -13.72 -6.57
N LEU A 39 16.38 -13.70 -5.59
CA LEU A 39 16.26 -12.60 -4.63
C LEU A 39 17.36 -12.69 -3.55
N PRO A 40 17.75 -11.54 -2.95
CA PRO A 40 18.63 -11.54 -1.78
C PRO A 40 18.05 -12.37 -0.63
N ALA A 41 18.93 -12.98 0.17
CA ALA A 41 18.57 -13.86 1.28
C ALA A 41 17.38 -13.40 2.16
N PRO A 42 17.29 -12.15 2.64
CA PRO A 42 16.16 -11.72 3.49
C PRO A 42 14.80 -11.84 2.79
N PHE A 43 14.75 -11.72 1.47
CA PHE A 43 13.51 -11.73 0.69
C PHE A 43 13.11 -13.12 0.19
N ARG A 44 14.00 -14.12 0.28
CA ARG A 44 13.71 -15.49 -0.17
C ARG A 44 12.61 -16.17 0.66
N HIS A 45 12.46 -15.75 1.91
CA HIS A 45 11.46 -16.32 2.82
C HIS A 45 10.05 -15.74 2.64
N LEU A 46 9.89 -14.74 1.76
CA LEU A 46 8.59 -14.16 1.46
C LEU A 46 7.72 -15.20 0.74
N ARG A 47 6.76 -15.74 1.49
CA ARG A 47 5.75 -16.69 1.05
C ARG A 47 4.40 -16.21 1.54
N LEU A 48 3.51 -15.95 0.58
CA LEU A 48 2.16 -15.52 0.83
C LEU A 48 1.26 -16.20 -0.19
N SER A 49 0.28 -16.97 0.29
CA SER A 49 -0.75 -17.52 -0.59
C SER A 49 -1.69 -16.41 -1.04
N ALA A 50 -2.33 -16.58 -2.20
CA ALA A 50 -3.30 -15.60 -2.70
C ALA A 50 -4.42 -15.30 -1.68
N LYS A 51 -4.88 -16.31 -0.92
CA LYS A 51 -5.87 -16.11 0.13
C LYS A 51 -5.36 -15.24 1.27
N GLN A 52 -4.12 -15.42 1.69
CA GLN A 52 -3.51 -14.60 2.72
C GLN A 52 -3.29 -13.17 2.22
N PHE A 53 -2.83 -13.00 0.97
CA PHE A 53 -2.70 -11.69 0.34
C PHE A 53 -4.02 -10.91 0.35
N TRP A 54 -5.09 -11.50 -0.20
CA TRP A 54 -6.39 -10.82 -0.24
C TRP A 54 -6.96 -10.51 1.14
N PHE A 55 -6.63 -11.33 2.16
CA PHE A 55 -7.01 -11.04 3.53
C PHE A 55 -6.28 -9.82 4.09
N ILE A 56 -4.97 -9.68 3.80
CA ILE A 56 -4.18 -8.50 4.18
C ILE A 56 -4.72 -7.27 3.46
N ALA A 57 -4.85 -7.33 2.14
CA ALA A 57 -5.35 -6.22 1.31
C ALA A 57 -6.75 -5.74 1.75
N ALA A 58 -7.65 -6.67 2.08
CA ALA A 58 -8.99 -6.33 2.56
C ALA A 58 -8.96 -5.63 3.93
N GLU A 59 -8.05 -6.04 4.81
CA GLU A 59 -7.89 -5.42 6.12
C GLU A 59 -7.27 -4.02 5.99
N GLU A 60 -6.29 -3.81 5.12
CA GLU A 60 -5.76 -2.47 4.83
C GLU A 60 -6.82 -1.52 4.24
N ALA A 61 -7.63 -2.02 3.30
CA ALA A 61 -8.76 -1.26 2.76
C ALA A 61 -9.75 -0.86 3.87
N LEU A 62 -10.04 -1.78 4.79
CA LEU A 62 -10.90 -1.49 5.95
C LEU A 62 -10.27 -0.41 6.85
N LEU A 63 -8.97 -0.50 7.12
CA LEU A 63 -8.26 0.51 7.91
C LEU A 63 -8.34 1.90 7.26
N ILE A 64 -8.13 2.00 5.95
CA ILE A 64 -8.27 3.26 5.19
C ILE A 64 -9.70 3.82 5.31
N ILE A 65 -10.72 2.96 5.16
CA ILE A 65 -12.12 3.35 5.33
C ILE A 65 -12.38 3.87 6.74
N LEU A 66 -11.89 3.18 7.77
CA LEU A 66 -12.08 3.58 9.16
C LEU A 66 -11.39 4.92 9.47
N VAL A 67 -10.18 5.12 8.96
CA VAL A 67 -9.46 6.41 9.07
C VAL A 67 -10.27 7.53 8.43
N ALA A 68 -10.82 7.29 7.24
CA ALA A 68 -11.63 8.29 6.54
C ALA A 68 -12.96 8.60 7.25
N LEU A 69 -13.60 7.61 7.87
CA LEU A 69 -14.91 7.80 8.51
C LEU A 69 -14.85 8.32 9.94
N LEU A 70 -13.75 8.06 10.66
CA LEU A 70 -13.66 8.30 12.10
C LEU A 70 -12.72 9.45 12.49
N LEU A 71 -11.83 9.87 11.59
CA LEU A 71 -10.81 10.88 11.87
C LEU A 71 -10.95 12.08 10.91
N ASP A 72 -10.34 13.20 11.29
CA ASP A 72 -10.34 14.40 10.45
C ASP A 72 -9.71 14.14 9.07
N PRO A 73 -10.15 14.82 8.00
CA PRO A 73 -9.65 14.61 6.63
C PRO A 73 -8.13 14.68 6.43
N VAL A 74 -7.41 15.37 7.33
CA VAL A 74 -5.93 15.43 7.31
C VAL A 74 -5.28 14.06 7.57
N TRP A 75 -5.98 13.15 8.25
CA TRP A 75 -5.54 11.77 8.47
C TRP A 75 -5.67 10.93 7.20
N LEU A 76 -6.74 11.14 6.42
CA LEU A 76 -6.86 10.55 5.09
C LEU A 76 -5.74 11.03 4.15
N ALA A 77 -5.38 12.32 4.20
CA ALA A 77 -4.22 12.83 3.47
C ALA A 77 -2.91 12.17 3.92
N GLY A 78 -2.76 11.92 5.22
CA GLY A 78 -1.66 11.12 5.77
C GLY A 78 -1.62 9.70 5.21
N ALA A 79 -2.77 9.02 5.11
CA ALA A 79 -2.89 7.68 4.53
C ALA A 79 -2.58 7.67 3.02
N VAL A 80 -3.01 8.69 2.27
CA VAL A 80 -2.64 8.87 0.85
C VAL A 80 -1.12 9.01 0.70
N ILE A 81 -0.46 9.77 1.57
CA ILE A 81 0.99 9.91 1.54
C ILE A 81 1.69 8.60 1.91
N ALA A 82 1.20 7.87 2.92
CA ALA A 82 1.71 6.55 3.26
C ALA A 82 1.63 5.58 2.06
N TYR A 83 0.51 5.57 1.35
CA TYR A 83 0.35 4.78 0.13
C TYR A 83 1.25 5.27 -1.01
N ALA A 84 1.44 6.58 -1.19
CA ALA A 84 2.39 7.11 -2.17
C ALA A 84 3.84 6.68 -1.87
N VAL A 85 4.22 6.57 -0.58
CA VAL A 85 5.50 6.00 -0.16
C VAL A 85 5.59 4.51 -0.51
N HIS A 86 4.53 3.74 -0.30
CA HIS A 86 4.44 2.33 -0.74
C HIS A 86 4.65 2.19 -2.25
N LEU A 87 3.95 2.99 -3.06
CA LEU A 87 4.14 3.00 -4.52
C LEU A 87 5.59 3.35 -4.89
N LEU A 88 6.20 4.32 -4.20
CA LEU A 88 7.60 4.67 -4.42
C LEU A 88 8.55 3.50 -4.11
N VAL A 89 8.28 2.72 -3.06
CA VAL A 89 9.02 1.49 -2.77
C VAL A 89 8.93 0.53 -3.96
N HIS A 90 7.75 0.33 -4.54
CA HIS A 90 7.60 -0.49 -5.75
C HIS A 90 8.35 0.07 -6.95
N VAL A 91 8.31 1.38 -7.19
CA VAL A 91 9.11 2.01 -8.25
C VAL A 91 10.60 1.72 -8.06
N VAL A 92 11.12 1.83 -6.83
CA VAL A 92 12.50 1.48 -6.52
C VAL A 92 12.76 -0.01 -6.77
N GLN A 93 11.85 -0.90 -6.37
CA GLN A 93 11.97 -2.33 -6.62
C GLN A 93 12.02 -2.65 -8.13
N ILE A 94 11.21 -1.99 -8.96
CA ILE A 94 11.26 -2.10 -10.43
C ILE A 94 12.65 -1.73 -10.94
N LEU A 95 13.19 -0.59 -10.53
CA LEU A 95 14.50 -0.12 -10.97
C LEU A 95 15.65 -1.05 -10.53
N VAL A 96 15.60 -1.56 -9.31
CA VAL A 96 16.61 -2.48 -8.77
C VAL A 96 16.56 -3.83 -9.48
N THR A 97 15.38 -4.41 -9.62
CA THR A 97 15.19 -5.73 -10.25
C THR A 97 15.45 -5.67 -11.77
N ALA A 98 15.18 -4.54 -12.42
CA ALA A 98 15.58 -4.28 -13.80
C ALA A 98 17.11 -4.30 -13.97
N ARG A 99 17.86 -3.71 -13.03
CA ARG A 99 19.34 -3.77 -13.05
C ARG A 99 19.89 -5.18 -12.88
N TRP A 100 19.13 -6.08 -12.25
CA TRP A 100 19.51 -7.49 -12.12
C TRP A 100 19.09 -8.35 -13.31
N GLY A 101 18.39 -7.79 -14.30
CA GLY A 101 17.94 -8.50 -15.50
C GLY A 101 16.68 -9.35 -15.28
N PHE A 102 15.87 -9.05 -14.26
CA PHE A 102 14.57 -9.67 -14.06
C PHE A 102 13.63 -8.72 -13.33
N THR A 103 12.87 -7.91 -14.05
CA THR A 103 12.05 -6.84 -13.48
C THR A 103 10.78 -7.38 -12.80
N ILE A 104 10.43 -6.83 -11.64
CA ILE A 104 9.13 -7.07 -10.96
C ILE A 104 7.99 -6.36 -11.73
N PRO A 105 6.89 -7.07 -12.08
CA PRO A 105 5.84 -6.53 -12.94
C PRO A 105 4.73 -5.83 -12.13
N VAL A 106 5.04 -4.66 -11.56
CA VAL A 106 4.11 -3.83 -10.76
C VAL A 106 3.98 -2.42 -11.37
N TRP A 107 3.41 -2.33 -12.56
CA TRP A 107 3.39 -1.09 -13.35
C TRP A 107 2.39 -0.07 -12.82
N THR A 108 1.34 -0.53 -12.16
CA THR A 108 0.36 0.33 -11.47
C THR A 108 1.07 1.29 -10.52
N ALA A 109 2.14 0.88 -9.83
CA ALA A 109 2.88 1.78 -8.94
C ALA A 109 3.47 3.02 -9.63
N VAL A 110 3.94 2.87 -10.88
CA VAL A 110 4.50 4.00 -11.65
C VAL A 110 3.39 4.95 -12.11
N ILE A 111 2.25 4.39 -12.52
CA ILE A 111 1.11 5.13 -13.07
C ILE A 111 0.32 5.82 -11.94
N GLU A 112 0.12 5.13 -10.83
CA GLU A 112 -0.69 5.61 -9.71
C GLU A 112 0.04 6.62 -8.85
N LEU A 113 1.37 6.58 -8.74
CA LEU A 113 2.13 7.55 -7.94
C LEU A 113 1.77 9.02 -8.26
N PRO A 114 1.80 9.48 -9.52
CA PRO A 114 1.35 10.85 -9.83
C PRO A 114 -0.15 11.06 -9.56
N VAL A 115 -1.00 10.05 -9.70
CA VAL A 115 -2.44 10.14 -9.39
C VAL A 115 -2.64 10.39 -7.90
N MET A 116 -1.98 9.61 -7.04
CA MET A 116 -2.05 9.74 -5.58
C MET A 116 -1.53 11.10 -5.10
N LEU A 117 -0.45 11.61 -5.70
CA LEU A 117 0.05 12.95 -5.41
C LEU A 117 -0.96 14.04 -5.81
N ASN A 118 -1.70 13.85 -6.91
CA ASN A 118 -2.75 14.78 -7.32
C ASN A 118 -3.98 14.74 -6.40
N LEU A 119 -4.33 13.58 -5.83
CA LEU A 119 -5.44 13.47 -4.87
C LEU A 119 -5.24 14.35 -3.62
N LEU A 120 -4.00 14.66 -3.25
CA LEU A 120 -3.71 15.57 -2.13
C LEU A 120 -4.27 16.98 -2.33
N PHE A 121 -4.44 17.45 -3.57
CA PHE A 121 -5.05 18.74 -3.85
C PHE A 121 -6.56 18.77 -3.65
N LEU A 122 -7.22 17.61 -3.61
CA LEU A 122 -8.65 17.49 -3.34
C LEU A 122 -8.96 17.45 -1.84
N LEU A 123 -7.96 17.09 -1.03
CA LEU A 123 -8.09 17.00 0.41
C LEU A 123 -7.83 18.38 1.05
N PRO A 124 -8.61 18.76 2.07
CA PRO A 124 -8.49 20.06 2.72
C PRO A 124 -7.24 20.09 3.61
N THR A 125 -6.07 20.17 2.98
CA THR A 125 -4.78 20.33 3.66
C THR A 125 -4.38 21.80 3.64
N ARG A 126 -3.99 22.35 4.80
CA ARG A 126 -3.45 23.71 4.87
C ARG A 126 -1.98 23.68 4.48
N GLN A 127 -1.60 24.42 3.43
CA GLN A 127 -0.20 24.54 3.03
C GLN A 127 0.63 25.16 4.17
N GLY A 128 1.79 24.56 4.47
CA GLY A 128 2.68 24.99 5.56
C GLY A 128 2.30 24.50 6.95
N ASP A 129 1.24 23.69 7.09
CA ASP A 129 0.83 23.11 8.36
C ASP A 129 1.68 21.87 8.70
N THR A 130 2.38 21.91 9.82
CA THR A 130 3.15 20.76 10.36
C THR A 130 2.27 19.55 10.66
N THR A 131 0.96 19.76 10.80
CA THR A 131 -0.03 18.70 11.02
C THR A 131 -0.01 17.67 9.89
N LEU A 132 0.14 18.09 8.62
CA LEU A 132 0.20 17.13 7.51
C LEU A 132 1.45 16.25 7.60
N LEU A 133 2.61 16.85 7.87
CA LEU A 133 3.85 16.08 8.07
C LEU A 133 3.70 15.09 9.22
N PHE A 134 3.14 15.54 10.35
CA PHE A 134 2.90 14.70 11.51
C PHE A 134 1.94 13.54 11.19
N THR A 135 0.77 13.81 10.59
CA THR A 135 -0.18 12.76 10.25
C THR A 135 0.38 11.80 9.21
N SER A 136 1.16 12.27 8.23
CA SER A 136 1.83 11.39 7.27
C SER A 136 2.83 10.44 7.93
N LEU A 137 3.65 10.93 8.87
CA LEU A 137 4.61 10.09 9.60
C LEU A 137 3.89 9.05 10.46
N VAL A 138 2.86 9.48 11.19
CA VAL A 138 2.06 8.58 12.03
C VAL A 138 1.36 7.54 11.16
N MET A 139 0.69 7.95 10.08
CA MET A 139 -0.04 7.05 9.19
C MET A 139 0.89 6.07 8.49
N THR A 140 2.08 6.51 8.06
CA THR A 140 3.09 5.60 7.50
C THR A 140 3.49 4.55 8.55
N GLY A 141 3.74 4.96 9.79
CA GLY A 141 4.02 4.04 10.88
C GLY A 141 2.88 3.06 11.16
N VAL A 142 1.63 3.54 11.18
CA VAL A 142 0.42 2.72 11.37
C VAL A 142 0.29 1.67 10.26
N MET A 143 0.42 2.06 8.98
CA MET A 143 0.32 1.13 7.85
C MET A 143 1.44 0.08 7.88
N VAL A 144 2.67 0.48 8.21
CA VAL A 144 3.79 -0.47 8.34
C VAL A 144 3.55 -1.46 9.49
N VAL A 145 3.14 -0.98 10.66
CA VAL A 145 2.84 -1.86 11.81
C VAL A 145 1.68 -2.79 11.47
N ASN A 146 0.64 -2.28 10.81
CA ASN A 146 -0.50 -3.06 10.37
C ASN A 146 -0.07 -4.22 9.46
N LEU A 147 0.69 -3.93 8.41
CA LEU A 147 1.25 -4.95 7.51
C LEU A 147 2.07 -5.99 8.26
N LEU A 148 2.95 -5.58 9.18
CA LEU A 148 3.78 -6.48 9.96
C LEU A 148 2.93 -7.41 10.84
N VAL A 149 1.92 -6.88 11.51
CA VAL A 149 0.97 -7.65 12.33
C VAL A 149 0.21 -8.64 11.45
N MET A 150 -0.29 -8.20 10.30
CA MET A 150 -1.06 -9.05 9.41
C MET A 150 -0.22 -10.19 8.82
N HIS A 151 1.02 -9.91 8.41
CA HIS A 151 1.98 -10.94 8.01
C HIS A 151 2.29 -11.94 9.13
N PHE A 152 2.40 -11.47 10.38
CA PHE A 152 2.58 -12.35 11.54
C PHE A 152 1.35 -13.25 11.76
N LEU A 153 0.14 -12.69 11.73
CA LEU A 153 -1.11 -13.43 11.95
C LEU A 153 -1.35 -14.51 10.90
N VAL A 154 -1.11 -14.21 9.62
CA VAL A 154 -1.29 -15.21 8.56
C VAL A 154 -0.24 -16.32 8.62
N ARG A 155 0.97 -16.02 9.12
CA ARG A 155 2.04 -17.00 9.32
C ARG A 155 1.72 -17.96 10.47
N VAL A 156 1.33 -17.44 11.63
CA VAL A 156 0.94 -18.23 12.80
C VAL A 156 -0.28 -19.10 12.46
N SER A 157 -1.27 -18.52 11.79
CA SER A 157 -2.48 -19.24 11.37
C SER A 157 -2.21 -20.36 10.36
N ALA A 158 -1.17 -20.23 9.54
CA ALA A 158 -0.75 -21.28 8.62
C ALA A 158 -0.01 -22.41 9.34
N GLN A 159 0.77 -22.11 10.38
CA GLN A 159 1.47 -23.10 11.19
C GLN A 159 0.52 -23.92 12.06
N ALA A 160 -0.53 -23.31 12.61
CA ALA A 160 -1.52 -24.01 13.44
C ALA A 160 -2.40 -25.02 12.67
N LYS A 161 -2.34 -25.04 11.33
CA LYS A 161 -3.10 -25.94 10.46
C LYS A 161 -2.29 -27.13 9.93
N ASN A 162 -0.98 -27.15 10.19
CA ASN A 162 -0.06 -28.24 9.83
C ASN A 162 0.34 -29.02 11.08
#